data_AF-A0A1E3XBK5-F1
#
_entry.id   AF-A0A1E3XBK5-F1
#
_cell.length_a   1.000
_cell.length_b   1.000
_cell.length_c   1.000
_cell.angle_alpha   90.00
_cell.angle_beta   90.00
_cell.angle_gamma   90.00
#
_symmetry.space_group_name_H-M   'P 1'
#
loop_
_entity.id
_entity.type
_entity.pdbx_description
1 polymer ?
#
loop_
_entity_poly.entity_id
_entity_poly.type
_entity_poly.pdbx_seq_one_letter_code
_entity_poly.pdbx_strand_id
1 'polypeptide(L)'
;MKQNIYLQLLITICAADKMSKVRCPGSMKTTVPEPLERKCAKCGSMIEIWSDEEKADCKCGATVFKDATPTCVVWCNAAEECLGDIVDVKKIKEDAKKKAASEGNPEFVAQVGEKIKKEKDKNC
;
A
#
# COMPACT_ATOMS: atom_id res chain seq x y z
N MET A 1 20.96 -7.98 -43.47
CA MET A 1 21.31 -7.90 -42.03
C MET A 1 20.96 -6.54 -41.38
N LYS A 2 19.97 -5.78 -41.87
CA LYS A 2 19.61 -4.45 -41.30
C LYS A 2 18.18 -4.34 -40.74
N GLN A 3 17.35 -5.39 -40.86
CA GLN A 3 15.99 -5.41 -40.30
C GLN A 3 15.92 -5.81 -38.81
N ASN A 4 17.00 -6.38 -38.25
CA ASN A 4 16.99 -6.95 -36.90
C ASN A 4 17.38 -5.93 -35.78
N ILE A 5 17.98 -4.80 -36.15
CA ILE A 5 18.34 -3.74 -35.19
C ILE A 5 17.14 -2.87 -34.84
N TYR A 6 16.26 -2.57 -35.80
CA TYR A 6 15.05 -1.77 -35.54
C TYR A 6 14.04 -2.52 -34.66
N LEU A 7 13.94 -3.84 -34.80
CA LEU A 7 13.04 -4.67 -33.99
C LEU A 7 13.54 -4.80 -32.54
N GLN A 8 14.85 -4.91 -32.32
CA GLN A 8 15.41 -4.86 -30.95
C GLN A 8 15.25 -3.46 -30.33
N LEU A 9 15.45 -2.37 -31.09
CA LEU A 9 15.32 -1.02 -30.55
C LEU A 9 13.86 -0.71 -30.13
N LEU A 10 12.87 -1.17 -30.89
CA LEU A 10 11.44 -0.98 -30.56
C LEU A 10 11.00 -1.77 -29.31
N ILE A 11 11.55 -2.97 -29.09
CA ILE A 11 11.28 -3.76 -27.87
C ILE A 11 11.84 -3.06 -26.63
N THR A 12 13.02 -2.43 -26.74
CA THR A 12 13.63 -1.68 -25.63
C THR A 12 12.90 -0.38 -25.31
N ILE A 13 12.33 0.30 -26.32
CA ILE A 13 11.56 1.54 -26.12
C ILE A 13 10.20 1.25 -25.44
N CYS A 14 9.50 0.18 -25.81
CA CYS A 14 8.23 -0.20 -25.17
C CYS A 14 8.37 -0.63 -23.70
N ALA A 15 9.56 -1.08 -23.26
CA ALA A 15 9.81 -1.49 -21.88
C ALA A 15 10.05 -0.30 -20.92
N ALA A 16 10.40 0.89 -21.45
CA ALA A 16 10.76 2.05 -20.63
C ALA A 16 9.57 2.93 -20.21
N ASP A 17 8.43 2.85 -20.91
CA ASP A 17 7.34 3.84 -20.79
C ASP A 17 6.11 3.39 -19.97
N LYS A 18 6.18 2.29 -19.21
CA LYS A 18 5.12 1.91 -18.25
C LYS A 18 5.65 1.69 -16.84
N MET A 19 6.33 2.69 -16.30
CA MET A 19 6.48 2.81 -14.86
C MET A 19 5.81 4.11 -14.41
N SER A 20 4.47 4.14 -14.48
CA SER A 20 3.72 5.06 -13.61
C SER A 20 4.18 4.73 -12.19
N LYS A 21 5.01 5.60 -11.61
CA LYS A 21 5.59 5.43 -10.28
C LYS A 21 4.49 4.94 -9.35
N VAL A 22 4.51 3.66 -8.99
CA VAL A 22 3.43 3.01 -8.23
C VAL A 22 3.43 3.70 -6.88
N ARG A 23 2.54 4.68 -6.70
CA ARG A 23 2.38 5.39 -5.45
C ARG A 23 1.72 4.44 -4.46
N CYS A 24 2.06 4.57 -3.17
CA CYS A 24 1.41 3.80 -2.13
C CYS A 24 -0.12 4.01 -2.27
N PRO A 25 -0.90 2.95 -2.53
CA PRO A 25 -2.35 3.07 -2.71
C PRO A 25 -3.04 3.59 -1.43
N GLY A 26 -2.42 3.39 -0.27
CA GLY A 26 -2.87 3.96 1.01
C GLY A 26 -2.67 5.47 1.13
N SER A 27 -1.71 6.05 0.40
CA SER A 27 -1.38 7.48 0.38
C SER A 27 -2.25 8.28 -0.62
N MET A 28 -3.03 7.60 -1.48
CA MET A 28 -3.88 8.28 -2.48
C MET A 28 -4.94 9.22 -1.90
N LYS A 29 -5.29 9.08 -0.60
CA LYS A 29 -6.24 9.97 0.09
C LYS A 29 -5.64 11.33 0.46
N THR A 30 -4.32 11.43 0.56
CA THR A 30 -3.59 12.66 0.91
C THR A 30 -2.86 13.15 -0.34
N THR A 31 -3.60 13.71 -1.30
CA THR A 31 -2.99 14.32 -2.51
C THR A 31 -2.02 15.45 -2.17
N VAL A 32 -2.20 16.06 -0.99
CA VAL A 32 -1.24 16.98 -0.37
C VAL A 32 -0.78 16.32 0.94
N PRO A 33 0.49 15.90 1.05
CA PRO A 33 1.02 15.40 2.30
C PRO A 33 1.14 16.56 3.31
N GLU A 34 0.69 16.33 4.53
CA GLU A 34 0.71 17.32 5.62
C GLU A 34 1.77 16.91 6.64
N PRO A 35 2.60 17.85 7.13
CA PRO A 35 3.57 17.57 8.17
C PRO A 35 2.88 17.33 9.51
N LEU A 36 3.16 16.20 10.15
CA LEU A 36 2.70 15.88 11.50
C LEU A 36 3.88 15.93 12.46
N GLU A 37 3.79 16.75 13.50
CA GLU A 37 4.85 16.85 14.49
C GLU A 37 4.72 15.76 15.56
N ARG A 38 5.84 15.09 15.87
CA ARG A 38 5.91 14.01 16.86
C ARG A 38 7.15 14.06 17.71
N LYS A 39 7.02 13.74 19.00
CA LYS A 39 8.15 13.66 19.92
C LYS A 39 8.84 12.31 19.80
N CYS A 40 10.16 12.34 19.66
CA CYS A 40 10.98 11.14 19.76
C CYS A 40 10.93 10.56 21.17
N ALA A 41 10.56 9.27 21.30
CA ALA A 41 10.59 8.57 22.58
C ALA A 41 12.02 8.38 23.13
N LYS A 42 13.06 8.41 22.28
CA LYS A 42 14.46 8.23 22.72
C LYS A 42 15.14 9.54 23.15
N CYS A 43 15.04 10.60 22.36
CA CYS A 43 15.79 11.84 22.60
C CYS A 43 14.90 13.06 22.92
N GLY A 44 13.57 12.92 22.89
CA GLY A 44 12.62 14.00 23.18
C GLY A 44 12.51 15.09 22.10
N SER A 45 13.28 15.02 21.02
CA SER A 45 13.25 15.99 19.92
C SER A 45 11.93 15.91 19.15
N MET A 46 11.46 17.05 18.65
CA MET A 46 10.35 17.11 17.71
C MET A 46 10.83 16.65 16.32
N ILE A 47 10.13 15.70 15.75
CA ILE A 47 10.36 15.13 14.43
C ILE A 47 9.11 15.39 13.60
N GLU A 48 9.31 15.71 12.33
CA GLU A 48 8.24 15.79 11.35
C GLU A 48 8.05 14.42 10.69
N ILE A 49 6.82 13.92 10.71
CA ILE A 49 6.38 12.73 9.97
C ILE A 49 5.31 13.19 8.98
N TRP A 50 5.48 12.91 7.69
CA TRP A 50 4.50 13.30 6.68
C TRP A 50 3.24 12.43 6.73
N SER A 51 2.10 12.96 6.33
CA SER A 51 0.81 12.23 6.36
C SER A 51 0.79 10.99 5.45
N ASP A 52 1.64 10.93 4.43
CA ASP A 52 1.86 9.79 3.54
C ASP A 52 2.96 8.81 4.00
N GLU A 53 3.73 9.16 5.03
CA GLU A 53 4.80 8.32 5.59
C GLU A 53 4.37 7.66 6.91
N GLU A 54 4.63 6.37 7.09
CA GLU A 54 4.30 5.69 8.35
C GLU A 54 5.39 5.84 9.42
N LYS A 55 6.60 6.20 8.99
CA LYS A 55 7.79 6.32 9.83
C LYS A 55 8.65 7.48 9.37
N ALA A 56 9.34 8.14 10.31
CA ALA A 56 10.43 9.05 10.01
C ALA A 56 11.64 8.75 10.89
N ASP A 57 12.83 9.03 10.36
CA ASP A 57 14.07 8.85 11.09
C ASP A 57 14.41 10.09 11.91
N CYS A 58 14.63 9.88 13.20
CA CYS A 58 15.11 10.92 14.08
C CYS A 58 16.60 11.19 13.84
N LYS A 59 17.04 12.43 14.10
CA LYS A 59 18.46 12.80 14.15
C LYS A 59 19.29 11.98 15.16
N CYS A 60 18.65 11.37 16.16
CA CYS A 60 19.32 10.47 17.10
C CYS A 60 19.52 9.03 16.58
N GLY A 61 19.07 8.73 15.36
CA GLY A 61 19.14 7.39 14.75
C GLY A 61 18.00 6.45 15.18
N ALA A 62 17.00 6.97 15.90
CA ALA A 62 15.79 6.22 16.21
C ALA A 62 14.73 6.43 15.13
N THR A 63 14.13 5.35 14.62
CA THR A 63 12.94 5.44 13.77
C THR A 63 11.71 5.65 14.64
N VAL A 64 10.91 6.67 14.31
CA VAL A 64 9.66 7.02 15.02
C VAL A 64 8.48 6.76 14.11
N PHE A 65 7.46 6.12 14.66
CA PHE A 65 6.27 5.66 13.94
C PHE A 65 5.06 6.53 14.28
N LYS A 66 4.06 6.53 13.40
CA LYS A 66 2.72 7.04 13.72
C LYS A 66 2.04 6.15 14.79
N ASP A 67 1.17 6.75 15.60
CA ASP A 67 0.48 6.05 16.71
C ASP A 67 -0.45 4.91 16.25
N ALA A 68 -1.02 5.04 15.06
CA ALA A 68 -2.07 4.15 14.58
C ALA A 68 -1.52 3.21 13.51
N THR A 69 -1.80 1.91 13.65
CA THR A 69 -1.53 0.94 12.60
C THR A 69 -2.37 1.30 11.36
N PRO A 70 -1.75 1.48 10.18
CA PRO A 70 -2.49 1.90 9.01
C PRO A 70 -3.41 0.79 8.52
N THR A 71 -4.60 1.16 8.04
CA THR A 71 -5.59 0.21 7.51
C THR A 71 -5.09 -0.53 6.26
N CYS A 72 -4.06 0.01 5.59
CA CYS A 72 -3.43 -0.62 4.44
C CYS A 72 -2.78 -1.98 4.75
N VAL A 73 -2.42 -2.25 6.01
CA VAL A 73 -1.82 -3.54 6.43
C VAL A 73 -2.73 -4.71 6.09
N VAL A 74 -4.05 -4.51 6.15
CA VAL A 74 -5.04 -5.58 5.95
C VAL A 74 -5.07 -6.07 4.49
N TRP A 75 -4.90 -5.17 3.52
CA TRP A 75 -5.14 -5.46 2.11
C TRP A 75 -3.92 -5.28 1.20
N CYS A 76 -2.88 -4.56 1.65
CA CYS A 76 -1.71 -4.29 0.83
C CYS A 76 -0.77 -5.51 0.76
N ASN A 77 -0.33 -5.83 -0.46
CA ASN A 77 0.62 -6.92 -0.70
C ASN A 77 2.04 -6.56 -0.22
N ALA A 78 2.45 -5.30 -0.37
CA ALA A 78 3.75 -4.80 0.06
C ALA A 78 3.84 -4.49 1.58
N ALA A 79 2.77 -4.76 2.35
CA ALA A 79 2.72 -4.39 3.77
C ALA A 79 3.82 -5.02 4.63
N GLU A 80 4.23 -6.27 4.33
CA GLU A 80 5.29 -6.96 5.07
C GLU A 80 6.66 -6.32 4.83
N GLU A 81 6.95 -5.90 3.59
CA GLU A 81 8.18 -5.19 3.25
C GLU A 81 8.21 -3.78 3.87
N CYS A 82 7.06 -3.09 3.92
CA CYS A 82 7.00 -1.74 4.44
C CYS A 82 7.00 -1.67 5.98
N LEU A 83 6.30 -2.60 6.64
CA LEU A 83 5.95 -2.50 8.07
C LEU A 83 6.28 -3.75 8.89
N GLY A 84 6.85 -4.80 8.28
CA GLY A 84 7.13 -6.07 8.95
C GLY A 84 8.09 -5.95 10.14
N ASP A 85 8.97 -4.94 10.14
CA ASP A 85 9.89 -4.67 11.25
C ASP A 85 9.20 -4.03 12.47
N ILE A 86 7.96 -3.57 12.31
CA ILE A 86 7.25 -2.71 13.27
C ILE A 86 6.05 -3.45 13.84
N VAL A 87 5.30 -4.13 12.97
CA VAL A 87 4.07 -4.82 13.32
C VAL A 87 4.05 -6.21 12.73
N ASP A 88 3.42 -7.14 13.44
CA ASP A 88 3.14 -8.47 12.92
C ASP A 88 2.01 -8.40 11.89
N VAL A 89 2.40 -8.14 10.63
CA VAL A 89 1.49 -8.03 9.47
C VAL A 89 0.66 -9.31 9.30
N LYS A 90 1.23 -10.48 9.62
CA LYS A 90 0.55 -11.77 9.46
C LYS A 90 -0.58 -11.89 10.46
N LYS A 91 -0.30 -11.63 11.73
CA LYS A 91 -1.31 -11.63 12.80
C LYS A 91 -2.44 -10.63 12.52
N ILE A 92 -2.11 -9.41 12.08
CA ILE A 92 -3.12 -8.38 11.74
C ILE A 92 -4.02 -8.84 10.60
N LYS A 93 -3.45 -9.43 9.53
CA LYS A 93 -4.22 -9.97 8.41
C LYS A 93 -5.11 -11.14 8.85
N GLU A 94 -4.65 -12.01 9.73
CA GLU A 94 -5.45 -13.11 10.26
C GLU A 94 -6.60 -12.61 11.15
N ASP A 95 -6.32 -11.66 12.03
CA ASP A 95 -7.34 -11.09 12.90
C ASP A 95 -8.38 -10.30 12.09
N ALA A 96 -7.98 -9.64 11.01
CA ALA A 96 -8.91 -9.04 10.05
C ALA A 96 -9.78 -10.07 9.35
N LYS A 97 -9.24 -11.24 8.98
CA LYS A 97 -10.03 -12.35 8.39
C LYS A 97 -11.04 -12.92 9.39
N LYS A 98 -10.65 -13.10 10.67
CA LYS A 98 -11.55 -13.57 11.73
C LYS A 98 -12.70 -12.59 11.96
N LYS A 99 -12.40 -11.29 12.03
CA LYS A 99 -13.41 -10.22 12.14
C LYS A 99 -14.34 -10.20 10.93
N ALA A 100 -13.80 -10.31 9.72
CA ALA A 100 -14.61 -10.38 8.50
C ALA A 100 -15.54 -11.60 8.48
N ALA A 101 -15.12 -12.73 9.06
CA ALA A 101 -15.94 -13.92 9.18
C ALA A 101 -17.05 -13.78 10.24
N SER A 102 -16.84 -13.04 11.33
CA SER A 102 -17.83 -12.85 12.38
C SER A 102 -18.83 -11.71 12.09
N GLU A 103 -18.41 -10.69 11.34
CA GLU A 103 -19.19 -9.45 11.14
C GLU A 103 -19.68 -9.26 9.69
N GLY A 104 -19.24 -10.12 8.77
CA GLY A 104 -19.63 -10.01 7.36
C GLY A 104 -21.12 -10.29 7.15
N ASN A 105 -21.78 -9.50 6.31
CA ASN A 105 -23.10 -9.83 5.78
C ASN A 105 -22.93 -10.78 4.58
N PRO A 106 -23.20 -12.09 4.72
CA PRO A 106 -22.99 -13.08 3.65
C PRO A 106 -23.91 -12.84 2.45
N GLU A 107 -25.10 -12.25 2.67
CA GLU A 107 -26.07 -11.93 1.61
C GLU A 107 -25.51 -10.88 0.64
N PHE A 108 -24.88 -9.83 1.19
CA PHE A 108 -24.25 -8.78 0.37
C PHE A 108 -23.11 -9.33 -0.47
N VAL A 109 -22.26 -10.19 0.10
CA VAL A 109 -21.12 -10.79 -0.61
C VAL A 109 -21.61 -11.66 -1.78
N ALA A 110 -22.67 -12.45 -1.57
CA ALA A 110 -23.29 -13.25 -2.64
C ALA A 110 -23.85 -12.37 -3.75
N GLN A 111 -24.61 -11.31 -3.39
CA GLN A 111 -25.21 -10.38 -4.35
C GLN A 111 -24.17 -9.67 -5.20
N VAL A 112 -23.07 -9.20 -4.60
CA VAL A 112 -21.97 -8.57 -5.34
C VAL A 112 -21.28 -9.59 -6.24
N GLY A 113 -21.10 -10.83 -5.77
CA GLY A 113 -20.53 -11.92 -6.56
C GLY A 113 -21.34 -12.22 -7.83
N GLU A 114 -22.67 -12.24 -7.75
CA GLU A 114 -23.54 -12.41 -8.92
C GLU A 114 -23.44 -11.23 -9.90
N LYS A 115 -23.37 -10.00 -9.38
CA LYS A 115 -23.20 -8.80 -10.21
C LYS A 115 -21.87 -8.81 -10.95
N ILE A 116 -20.77 -9.20 -10.30
CA ILE A 116 -19.45 -9.30 -10.93
C ILE A 116 -19.45 -10.35 -12.05
N LYS A 117 -20.12 -11.50 -11.86
CA LYS A 117 -20.26 -12.52 -12.90
C LYS A 117 -21.03 -11.97 -14.11
N LYS A 118 -22.20 -11.36 -13.87
CA LYS A 118 -23.02 -10.75 -14.92
C LYS A 118 -22.29 -9.64 -15.68
N GLU A 119 -21.41 -8.88 -15.02
CA GLU A 119 -20.61 -7.84 -15.67
C GLU A 119 -19.47 -8.42 -16.52
N LYS A 120 -18.84 -9.51 -16.05
CA LYS A 120 -17.83 -10.24 -16.83
C LYS A 120 -18.42 -10.88 -18.08
N ASP A 121 -19.64 -11.40 -17.98
CA ASP A 121 -20.35 -12.02 -19.11
C ASP A 121 -20.84 -10.97 -20.14
N LYS A 122 -20.94 -9.70 -19.76
CA LYS A 122 -21.33 -8.58 -20.66
C LYS A 122 -20.16 -7.90 -21.35
N ASN A 123 -18.94 -8.07 -20.84
CA ASN A 123 -17.72 -7.50 -21.41
C ASN A 123 -16.90 -8.55 -22.19
N CYS A 124 -17.51 -9.68 -22.55
CA CYS A 124 -16.96 -10.66 -23.48
C CYS A 124 -17.76 -10.65 -24.79
#